data_AF-A0A8K0P3V5-F1
#
_entry.id   AF-A0A8K0P3V5-F1
#
_cell.length_a   1.000
_cell.length_b   1.000
_cell.length_c   1.000
_cell.angle_alpha   90.00
_cell.angle_beta   90.00
_cell.angle_gamma   90.00
#
_symmetry.space_group_name_H-M   'P 1'
#
loop_
_entity.id
_entity.type
_entity.pdbx_description
1 polymer ?
#
loop_
_entity_poly.entity_id
_entity_poly.type
_entity_poly.pdbx_seq_one_letter_code
_entity_poly.pdbx_strand_id
1 'polypeptide(L)'
;MTSLRRNISFEKKERSSLQFSRGDKFRLVLATTLREDGYPDGGEWNPIESEGSRADSFEYVMYGKIYRIEGDESSTESSSR
;
A
#
# COMPACT_ATOMS: atom_id res chain seq x y z
N MET A 1 8.16 -9.43 -26.66
CA MET A 1 7.32 -9.21 -25.45
C MET A 1 8.19 -8.53 -24.41
N THR A 2 8.12 -7.21 -24.28
CA THR A 2 9.02 -6.44 -23.39
C THR A 2 8.38 -6.32 -22.01
N SER A 3 9.00 -6.91 -20.98
CA SER A 3 8.50 -6.80 -19.61
C SER A 3 8.81 -5.42 -19.04
N LEU A 4 7.80 -4.62 -18.75
CA LEU A 4 7.96 -3.31 -18.12
C LEU A 4 8.30 -3.50 -16.63
N ARG A 5 9.51 -3.11 -16.23
CA ARG A 5 9.90 -3.07 -14.81
C ARG A 5 9.52 -1.71 -14.23
N ARG A 6 8.86 -1.72 -13.07
CA ARG A 6 8.51 -0.53 -12.31
C ARG A 6 9.39 -0.49 -11.06
N ASN A 7 9.95 0.67 -10.76
CA ASN A 7 10.75 0.91 -9.57
C ASN A 7 9.85 1.45 -8.45
N ILE A 8 10.05 1.00 -7.23
CA ILE A 8 9.33 1.46 -6.04
C ILE A 8 10.38 1.73 -4.97
N SER A 9 10.31 2.91 -4.36
CA SER A 9 11.13 3.30 -3.21
C SER A 9 10.21 3.60 -2.03
N PHE A 10 10.51 3.04 -0.87
CA PHE A 10 9.81 3.33 0.38
C PHE A 10 10.82 3.44 1.51
N GLU A 11 10.53 4.32 2.46
CA GLU A 11 11.31 4.45 3.69
C GLU A 11 10.63 3.62 4.78
N LYS A 12 11.45 2.90 5.54
CA LYS A 12 10.98 2.12 6.68
C LYS A 12 11.58 2.70 7.95
N LYS A 13 10.78 2.76 9.03
CA LYS A 13 11.27 3.19 10.34
C LYS A 13 12.43 2.31 10.81
N GLU A 14 13.54 2.91 11.20
CA GLU A 14 14.81 2.23 11.56
C GLU A 14 14.65 1.16 12.66
N ARG A 15 13.74 1.40 13.62
CA ARG A 15 13.45 0.48 14.74
C ARG A 15 12.29 -0.49 14.47
N SER A 16 12.08 -0.87 13.23
CA SER A 16 11.06 -1.86 12.88
C SER A 16 11.68 -3.26 12.88
N SER A 17 10.96 -4.24 13.42
CA SER A 17 11.43 -5.63 13.58
C SER A 17 11.73 -6.34 12.26
N LEU A 18 11.11 -5.91 11.17
CA LEU A 18 11.24 -6.57 9.88
C LEU A 18 12.54 -6.18 9.14
N GLN A 19 13.33 -7.15 8.71
CA GLN A 19 14.58 -6.90 7.98
C GLN A 19 14.45 -7.35 6.52
N PHE A 20 14.99 -6.56 5.60
CA PHE A 20 15.02 -6.89 4.18
C PHE A 20 16.44 -7.19 3.72
N SER A 21 16.61 -8.30 3.01
CA SER A 21 17.85 -8.65 2.33
C SER A 21 17.79 -8.29 0.84
N ARG A 22 18.96 -8.04 0.25
CA ARG A 22 19.05 -7.71 -1.18
C ARG A 22 18.59 -8.91 -2.01
N GLY A 23 17.50 -8.72 -2.77
CA GLY A 23 16.92 -9.76 -3.64
C GLY A 23 15.64 -10.39 -3.08
N ASP A 24 15.23 -10.03 -1.86
CA ASP A 24 13.96 -10.49 -1.29
C ASP A 24 12.78 -10.05 -2.16
N LYS A 25 11.81 -10.96 -2.30
CA LYS A 25 10.56 -10.70 -2.99
C LYS A 25 9.47 -10.52 -1.94
N PHE A 26 8.71 -9.46 -2.07
CA PHE A 26 7.61 -9.14 -1.17
C PHE A 26 6.33 -8.90 -1.96
N ARG A 27 5.20 -9.12 -1.29
CA ARG A 27 3.88 -8.72 -1.78
C ARG A 27 3.57 -7.33 -1.23
N LEU A 28 3.35 -6.37 -2.13
CA LEU A 28 2.87 -5.02 -1.80
C LEU A 28 1.39 -4.91 -2.15
N VAL A 29 0.59 -4.42 -1.20
CA VAL A 29 -0.82 -4.08 -1.41
C VAL A 29 -1.05 -2.66 -0.91
N LEU A 30 -1.69 -1.83 -1.74
CA LEU A 30 -2.21 -0.51 -1.35
C LEU A 30 -3.72 -0.64 -1.16
N ALA A 31 -4.24 -0.14 -0.04
CA ALA A 31 -5.66 -0.19 0.26
C ALA A 31 -6.12 1.06 1.02
N THR A 32 -7.39 1.40 0.87
CA THR A 32 -8.02 2.61 1.43
C THR A 32 -8.67 2.38 2.81
N THR A 33 -8.89 1.13 3.20
CA THR A 33 -9.46 0.71 4.49
C THR A 33 -8.68 -0.50 5.00
N LEU A 34 -8.83 -0.90 6.26
CA LEU A 34 -8.30 -2.18 6.80
C LEU A 34 -9.38 -3.26 6.92
N ARG A 35 -10.64 -2.90 6.72
CA ARG A 35 -11.77 -3.83 6.75
C ARG A 35 -11.76 -4.74 5.53
N GLU A 36 -12.17 -5.99 5.71
CA GLU A 36 -12.27 -6.96 4.61
C GLU A 36 -13.52 -6.72 3.75
N ASP A 37 -14.56 -6.13 4.32
CA ASP A 37 -15.82 -5.79 3.65
C ASP A 37 -15.72 -4.62 2.66
N GLY A 38 -14.58 -3.91 2.65
CA GLY A 38 -14.34 -2.75 1.78
C GLY A 38 -15.07 -1.47 2.22
N TYR A 39 -15.70 -1.47 3.40
CA TYR A 39 -16.37 -0.27 3.89
C TYR A 39 -15.32 0.84 4.17
N PRO A 40 -15.58 2.09 3.76
CA PRO A 40 -14.65 3.19 3.96
C PRO A 40 -14.36 3.39 5.45
N ASP A 41 -13.11 3.67 5.76
CA ASP A 41 -12.67 3.90 7.13
C ASP A 41 -13.27 5.20 7.68
N GLY A 42 -13.73 5.16 8.94
CA GLY A 42 -14.35 6.31 9.62
C GLY A 42 -13.34 7.37 10.06
N GLY A 43 -12.04 7.10 9.91
CA GLY A 43 -10.96 8.01 10.27
C GLY A 43 -10.52 7.96 11.73
N GLU A 44 -11.21 7.15 12.56
CA GLU A 44 -10.85 6.88 13.95
C GLU A 44 -10.23 5.48 14.04
N TRP A 45 -9.01 5.39 14.55
CA TRP A 45 -8.35 4.11 14.77
C TRP A 45 -8.81 3.49 16.10
N ASN A 46 -9.51 2.36 16.03
CA ASN A 46 -9.91 1.58 17.20
C ASN A 46 -9.05 0.32 17.35
N PRO A 47 -8.18 0.22 18.36
CA PRO A 47 -7.34 -0.96 18.57
C PRO A 47 -8.14 -2.22 18.91
N ILE A 48 -9.37 -2.07 19.41
CA ILE A 48 -10.27 -3.18 19.77
C ILE A 48 -10.91 -3.81 18.51
N GLU A 49 -11.15 -3.02 17.46
CA GLU A 49 -11.70 -3.49 16.19
C GLU A 49 -10.60 -4.05 15.25
N SER A 50 -9.36 -4.13 15.73
CA SER A 50 -8.21 -4.52 14.93
C SER A 50 -8.04 -6.04 14.80
N GLU A 51 -8.80 -6.85 15.53
CA GLU A 51 -8.77 -8.31 15.42
C GLU A 51 -9.53 -8.78 14.15
N GLY A 52 -8.84 -9.50 13.26
CA GLY A 52 -9.43 -10.00 12.01
C GLY A 52 -9.42 -8.96 10.89
N SER A 53 -8.51 -7.97 10.96
CA SER A 53 -8.36 -6.96 9.93
C SER A 53 -7.46 -7.48 8.81
N ARG A 54 -7.55 -6.88 7.62
CA ARG A 54 -6.66 -7.24 6.50
C ARG A 54 -5.17 -7.03 6.82
N ALA A 55 -4.85 -6.24 7.85
CA ALA A 55 -3.48 -6.07 8.33
C ALA A 55 -2.87 -7.38 8.85
N ASP A 56 -3.68 -8.31 9.36
CA ASP A 56 -3.21 -9.58 9.95
C ASP A 56 -2.49 -10.48 8.93
N SER A 57 -2.73 -10.26 7.63
CA SER A 57 -2.06 -10.96 6.54
C SER A 57 -0.69 -10.37 6.15
N PHE A 58 -0.24 -9.29 6.78
CA PHE A 58 0.98 -8.57 6.41
C PHE A 58 1.91 -8.34 7.62
N GLU A 59 3.21 -8.50 7.41
CA GLU A 59 4.21 -8.31 8.45
C GLU A 59 4.55 -6.84 8.72
N TYR A 60 4.21 -5.94 7.78
CA TYR A 60 4.45 -4.52 7.91
C TYR A 60 3.32 -3.71 7.30
N VAL A 61 2.76 -2.79 8.08
CA VAL A 61 1.65 -1.92 7.69
C VAL A 61 2.06 -0.47 7.91
N MET A 62 1.76 0.37 6.93
CA MET A 62 1.92 1.81 6.99
C MET A 62 0.62 2.49 6.63
N TYR A 63 0.36 3.63 7.27
CA TYR A 63 -0.71 4.55 6.90
C TYR A 63 -0.09 5.85 6.42
N GLY A 64 -0.60 6.38 5.31
CA GLY A 64 -0.07 7.59 4.68
C GLY A 64 -1.11 8.23 3.77
N LYS A 65 -0.85 9.49 3.41
CA LYS A 65 -1.65 10.25 2.45
C LYS A 65 -0.85 10.46 1.18
N ILE A 66 -1.52 10.43 0.03
CA ILE A 66 -0.90 10.83 -1.23
C ILE A 66 -0.61 12.32 -1.16
N TYR A 67 0.67 12.70 -1.22
CA TYR A 67 1.09 14.09 -1.16
C TYR A 67 1.07 14.76 -2.54
N ARG A 68 1.57 14.05 -3.54
CA ARG A 68 1.71 14.55 -4.91
C ARG A 68 1.65 13.37 -5.87
N ILE A 69 1.02 13.61 -7.03
CA ILE A 69 1.07 12.71 -8.17
C ILE A 69 1.75 13.50 -9.28
N GLU A 70 2.85 12.99 -9.80
CA GLU A 70 3.60 13.58 -10.90
C GLU A 70 3.74 12.56 -12.02
N GLY A 71 3.77 13.02 -13.26
CA GLY A 71 4.10 12.16 -14.41
C GLY A 71 2.92 11.76 -15.30
N ASP A 72 1.80 12.49 -15.29
CA ASP A 72 0.68 12.17 -16.18
C ASP A 72 -0.11 13.40 -16.65
N GLU A 73 0.41 14.11 -17.65
CA GLU A 73 -0.40 14.95 -18.55
C GLU A 73 -0.74 14.22 -19.87
N SER A 74 -0.54 12.90 -19.95
CA SER A 74 -0.69 12.13 -21.20
C SER A 74 -1.59 10.90 -21.15
N SER A 75 -2.13 10.48 -19.99
CA SER A 75 -2.95 9.26 -19.87
C SER A 75 -4.41 9.50 -19.49
N THR A 76 -4.99 10.68 -19.81
CA THR A 76 -6.43 10.94 -19.60
C THR A 76 -7.32 10.44 -20.76
N GLU A 77 -6.77 9.92 -21.86
CA GLU A 77 -7.55 9.50 -23.04
C GLU A 77 -7.49 7.97 -23.31
N SER A 78 -7.91 7.13 -22.35
CA SER A 78 -8.34 5.75 -22.68
C SER A 78 -9.19 5.05 -21.61
N SER A 79 -9.98 5.78 -20.81
CA SER A 79 -11.09 5.18 -20.04
C SER A 79 -12.42 5.66 -20.62
N SER A 80 -12.65 5.33 -21.89
CA SER A 80 -13.95 5.40 -22.57
C SER A 80 -13.87 4.57 -23.85
N ARG A 81 -14.00 3.25 -23.73
CA ARG A 81 -14.53 2.39 -24.80
C ARG A 81 -14.97 1.04 -24.24
#